data_AF-A0A496TKQ3-F1
#
_entry.id   AF-A0A496TKQ3-F1
#
_cell.length_a   1.000
_cell.length_b   1.000
_cell.length_c   1.000
_cell.angle_alpha   90.00
_cell.angle_beta   90.00
_cell.angle_gamma   90.00
#
_symmetry.space_group_name_H-M   'P 1'
#
loop_
_entity.id
_entity.type
_entity.pdbx_description
1 polymer ?
#
loop_
_entity_poly.entity_id
_entity_poly.type
_entity_poly.pdbx_seq_one_letter_code
_entity_poly.pdbx_strand_id
1 'polypeptide(L)'
;MNDNKPNINKYINKVFLMDIMDLLKELPDKSVDLVYGDPDYNVGIKYGDKSYTKTFDEYIDWYIELAKESIRVLKNTGNMFLINYP
;
A
#
# COMPACT_ATOMS: atom_id res chain seq x y z
N MET A 1 -19.20 -23.86 3.71
CA MET A 1 -17.87 -23.24 3.54
C MET A 1 -18.01 -21.83 4.09
N ASN A 2 -17.17 -21.39 5.03
CA ASN A 2 -17.42 -20.17 5.78
C ASN A 2 -17.26 -18.92 4.89
N ASP A 3 -18.35 -18.17 4.71
CA ASP A 3 -18.42 -16.88 4.01
C ASP A 3 -17.81 -15.72 4.83
N ASN A 4 -16.64 -15.95 5.44
CA ASN A 4 -15.90 -14.95 6.23
C ASN A 4 -14.93 -14.13 5.36
N LYS A 5 -15.22 -13.93 4.07
CA LYS A 5 -14.43 -13.00 3.26
C LYS A 5 -14.80 -11.57 3.66
N PRO A 6 -13.81 -10.71 3.98
CA PRO A 6 -14.11 -9.32 4.30
C PRO A 6 -14.91 -8.70 3.14
N ASN A 7 -15.98 -7.97 3.47
CA ASN A 7 -16.83 -7.33 2.48
C ASN A 7 -16.22 -5.99 2.08
N ILE A 8 -15.81 -5.84 0.82
CA ILE A 8 -15.20 -4.61 0.31
C ILE A 8 -16.10 -3.37 0.49
N ASN A 9 -17.42 -3.54 0.55
CA ASN A 9 -18.38 -2.44 0.72
C ASN A 9 -18.14 -1.62 1.98
N LYS A 10 -17.53 -2.19 3.04
CA LYS A 10 -17.22 -1.44 4.26
C LYS A 10 -16.10 -0.41 4.05
N TYR A 11 -15.36 -0.48 2.95
CA TYR A 11 -14.21 0.37 2.61
C TYR A 11 -14.50 1.42 1.52
N ILE A 12 -15.62 1.30 0.81
CA ILE A 12 -15.98 2.20 -0.30
C ILE A 12 -16.28 3.61 0.20
N ASN A 13 -15.80 4.63 -0.53
CA ASN A 13 -16.02 6.06 -0.27
C ASN A 13 -15.56 6.51 1.13
N LYS A 14 -14.42 5.98 1.59
CA LYS A 14 -13.84 6.31 2.90
C LYS A 14 -12.38 6.73 2.78
N VAL A 15 -11.96 7.55 3.74
CA VAL A 15 -10.56 7.89 3.99
C VAL A 15 -10.18 7.33 5.35
N PHE A 16 -9.02 6.68 5.44
CA PHE A 16 -8.55 6.00 6.63
C PHE A 16 -7.30 6.68 7.16
N LEU A 17 -7.32 7.08 8.43
CA LEU A 17 -6.13 7.54 9.15
C LEU A 17 -5.44 6.31 9.76
N MET A 18 -4.65 5.61 8.95
CA MET A 18 -4.00 4.34 9.30
C MET A 18 -2.65 4.21 8.61
N ASP A 19 -1.81 3.30 9.11
CA ASP A 19 -0.69 2.80 8.32
C ASP A 19 -1.22 2.02 7.11
N ILE A 20 -0.60 2.23 5.95
CA ILE A 20 -1.07 1.62 4.70
C ILE A 20 -0.93 0.09 4.71
N MET A 21 0.11 -0.46 5.35
CA MET A 21 0.31 -1.91 5.43
C MET A 21 -0.77 -2.57 6.27
N ASP A 22 -1.24 -1.90 7.32
CA ASP A 22 -2.34 -2.39 8.14
C ASP A 22 -3.65 -2.37 7.36
N LEU A 23 -3.96 -1.26 6.68
CA LEU A 23 -5.17 -1.17 5.85
C LEU A 23 -5.19 -2.21 4.74
N LEU A 24 -4.07 -2.39 4.02
CA LEU A 24 -3.98 -3.37 2.93
C LEU A 24 -4.29 -4.78 3.45
N LYS A 25 -3.72 -5.20 4.59
CA LYS A 25 -3.95 -6.53 5.19
C LYS A 25 -5.41 -6.79 5.55
N GLU A 26 -6.19 -5.77 5.85
CA GLU A 26 -7.62 -5.95 6.12
C GLU A 26 -8.47 -6.06 4.84
N LEU A 27 -7.97 -5.53 3.72
CA LEU A 27 -8.68 -5.60 2.44
C LEU A 27 -8.73 -7.04 1.91
N PRO A 28 -9.84 -7.46 1.30
CA PRO A 28 -9.95 -8.81 0.73
C PRO A 28 -9.03 -8.99 -0.47
N ASP A 29 -8.63 -10.23 -0.73
CA ASP A 29 -7.91 -10.57 -1.95
C ASP A 29 -8.76 -10.25 -3.18
N LYS A 30 -8.11 -9.74 -4.25
CA LYS A 30 -8.74 -9.49 -5.55
C LYS A 30 -10.02 -8.65 -5.46
N SER A 31 -10.03 -7.65 -4.60
CA SER A 31 -11.20 -6.80 -4.35
C SER A 31 -11.16 -5.46 -5.08
N VAL A 32 -9.98 -4.99 -5.52
CA VAL A 32 -9.84 -3.67 -6.18
C VAL A 32 -9.46 -3.80 -7.65
N ASP A 33 -9.91 -2.86 -8.47
CA ASP A 33 -9.61 -2.78 -9.90
C ASP A 33 -8.35 -1.93 -10.19
N LEU A 34 -8.00 -1.03 -9.27
CA LEU A 34 -6.90 -0.09 -9.42
C LEU A 34 -6.22 0.13 -8.07
N VAL A 35 -4.89 0.07 -8.08
CA VAL A 35 -4.05 0.64 -7.01
C VAL A 35 -3.27 1.80 -7.60
N TYR A 36 -3.32 2.94 -6.92
CA TYR A 36 -2.51 4.11 -7.20
C TYR A 36 -1.70 4.45 -5.94
N GLY A 37 -0.38 4.46 -6.07
CA GLY A 37 0.53 4.73 -4.96
C GLY A 37 1.55 5.79 -5.33
N ASP A 38 1.71 6.79 -4.47
CA ASP A 38 2.78 7.79 -4.51
C ASP A 38 3.44 7.84 -3.10
N PRO A 39 4.14 6.76 -2.70
CA PRO A 39 4.77 6.67 -1.39
C PRO A 39 6.02 7.55 -1.30
N ASP A 40 6.42 7.93 -0.08
CA ASP A 40 7.68 8.67 0.17
C ASP A 40 8.87 7.90 -0.42
N TYR A 41 9.81 8.61 -1.04
CA TYR A 41 10.96 8.04 -1.74
C TYR A 41 12.19 7.78 -0.86
N ASN A 42 12.11 8.07 0.44
CA ASN A 42 13.22 7.90 1.39
C ASN A 42 14.54 8.56 0.92
N VAL A 43 14.45 9.64 0.13
CA VAL A 43 15.60 10.35 -0.49
C VAL A 43 16.37 11.25 0.49
N GLY A 44 16.31 10.96 1.79
CA GLY A 44 17.00 11.75 2.82
C GLY A 44 16.54 13.22 2.91
N ILE A 45 15.41 13.58 2.30
CA ILE A 45 14.84 14.93 2.37
C ILE A 45 14.32 15.16 3.79
N LYS A 46 14.88 16.17 4.48
CA LYS A 46 14.38 16.60 5.78
C LYS A 46 13.00 17.23 5.62
N TYR A 47 11.97 16.54 6.11
CA TYR A 47 10.67 17.16 6.36
C TYR A 47 10.64 17.67 7.80
N GLY A 48 11.02 18.93 8.01
CA GLY A 48 11.13 19.55 9.33
C GLY A 48 12.26 18.95 10.18
N ASP A 49 11.99 18.66 11.46
CA ASP A 49 12.98 18.13 12.41
C ASP A 49 13.18 16.61 12.32
N LYS A 50 12.46 15.92 11.42
CA LYS A 50 12.57 14.47 11.25
C LYS A 50 13.65 14.14 10.23
N SER A 51 14.75 13.56 10.69
CA SER A 51 15.71 12.88 9.82
C SER A 51 15.17 11.49 9.48
N TYR A 52 14.92 11.23 8.21
CA TYR A 52 14.67 9.87 7.74
C TYR A 52 16.00 9.11 7.76
N THR A 53 16.12 8.17 8.70
CA THR A 53 17.35 7.41 9.00
C THR A 53 17.37 6.01 8.36
N LYS A 54 16.34 5.65 7.59
CA LYS A 54 16.27 4.33 6.97
C LYS A 54 17.28 4.21 5.86
N THR A 55 18.00 3.10 5.86
CA THR A 55 18.88 2.73 4.75
C THR A 55 18.06 2.51 3.47
N PHE A 56 18.73 2.61 2.31
CA PHE A 56 18.08 2.33 1.03
C PHE A 56 17.52 0.90 0.99
N ASP A 57 18.24 -0.08 1.56
CA ASP A 57 17.80 -1.48 1.61
C ASP A 57 16.51 -1.63 2.43
N GLU A 58 16.41 -1.00 3.60
CA GLU A 58 15.18 -1.01 4.41
C GLU A 58 13.99 -0.35 3.68
N TYR A 59 14.26 0.65 2.84
CA TYR A 59 13.23 1.26 2.00
C TYR A 59 12.76 0.31 0.91
N ILE A 60 13.68 -0.34 0.20
CA ILE A 60 13.36 -1.31 -0.85
C ILE A 60 12.60 -2.50 -0.27
N ASP A 61 13.03 -3.04 0.88
CA ASP A 61 12.34 -4.13 1.57
C ASP A 61 10.89 -3.74 1.90
N TRP A 62 10.69 -2.54 2.45
CA TRP A 62 9.35 -2.02 2.71
C TRP A 62 8.52 -1.86 1.44
N TYR A 63 9.12 -1.35 0.36
CA TYR A 63 8.44 -1.14 -0.91
C TYR A 63 8.03 -2.45 -1.58
N ILE A 64 8.87 -3.49 -1.47
CA ILE A 64 8.57 -4.85 -1.93
C ILE A 64 7.33 -5.37 -1.19
N GLU A 65 7.25 -5.20 0.13
CA GLU A 65 6.09 -5.63 0.91
C GLU A 65 4.83 -4.83 0.55
N LEU A 66 4.96 -3.51 0.37
CA LEU A 66 3.86 -2.66 -0.11
C LEU A 66 3.33 -3.14 -1.48
N ALA A 67 4.23 -3.45 -2.41
CA ALA A 67 3.86 -3.92 -3.74
C ALA A 67 3.21 -5.31 -3.70
N LYS A 68 3.73 -6.23 -2.88
CA LYS A 68 3.14 -7.57 -2.68
C LYS A 68 1.70 -7.48 -2.17
N GLU A 69 1.47 -6.70 -1.13
CA GLU A 69 0.13 -6.54 -0.56
C GLU A 69 -0.82 -5.80 -1.51
N SER A 70 -0.30 -4.82 -2.25
CA SER A 70 -1.06 -4.14 -3.31
C SER A 70 -1.50 -5.11 -4.43
N ILE A 71 -0.63 -6.03 -4.84
CA ILE A 71 -0.94 -7.08 -5.83
C ILE A 71 -1.96 -8.07 -5.27
N ARG A 72 -1.89 -8.44 -3.99
CA ARG A 72 -2.85 -9.37 -3.36
C ARG A 72 -4.28 -8.84 -3.44
N VAL A 73 -4.48 -7.56 -3.15
CA VAL A 73 -5.82 -6.93 -3.17
C VAL A 73 -6.29 -6.65 -4.59
N LEU A 74 -5.40 -6.58 -5.57
CA LEU A 74 -5.72 -6.31 -6.97
C LEU A 74 -6.37 -7.53 -7.64
N LYS A 75 -7.43 -7.30 -8.42
CA LYS A 75 -8.00 -8.35 -9.29
C LYS A 75 -6.98 -8.79 -10.34
N ASN A 76 -7.15 -10.00 -10.88
CA ASN A 76 -6.33 -10.50 -11.99
C ASN A 76 -6.35 -9.57 -13.23
N THR A 77 -7.40 -8.75 -13.38
CA THR A 77 -7.59 -7.78 -14.47
C THR A 77 -7.30 -6.34 -14.04
N GLY A 78 -6.87 -6.13 -12.80
CA GLY A 78 -6.63 -4.80 -12.25
C GLY A 78 -5.30 -4.21 -12.73
N ASN A 79 -5.13 -2.92 -12.49
CA ASN A 79 -3.91 -2.19 -12.82
C ASN A 79 -3.28 -1.59 -11.56
N MET A 80 -1.96 -1.48 -11.54
CA MET A 80 -1.21 -0.87 -10.44
C MET A 80 -0.27 0.19 -11.01
N PHE A 81 -0.40 1.41 -10.51
CA PHE A 81 0.45 2.54 -10.85
C PHE A 81 1.17 2.97 -9.59
N LEU A 82 2.48 2.76 -9.57
CA LEU A 82 3.35 3.19 -8.49
C LEU A 82 4.28 4.27 -9.02
N ILE A 83 4.17 5.45 -8.46
CA ILE A 83 5.09 6.53 -8.73
C ILE A 83 6.33 6.28 -7.87
N ASN A 84 7.50 6.36 -8.50
CA ASN A 84 8.78 6.34 -7.81
C ASN A 84 9.66 7.46 -8.37
N TYR A 85 10.43 8.11 -7.50
CA TYR A 85 11.44 9.08 -7.92
C TYR A 85 12.71 8.31 -8.35
N PRO A 86 13.32 8.66 -9.49
CA PRO A 86 14.51 7.96 -10.01
C PRO A 86 15.74 8.09 -9.11
#